data_AF-A0A2E9AR74-F1
#
_entry.id   AF-A0A2E9AR74-F1
#
_cell.length_a   1.000
_cell.length_b   1.000
_cell.length_c   1.000
_cell.angle_alpha   90.00
_cell.angle_beta   90.00
_cell.angle_gamma   90.00
#
_symmetry.space_group_name_H-M   'P 1'
#
loop_
_entity.id
_entity.type
_entity.pdbx_description
1 polymer ?
#
loop_
_entity_poly.entity_id
_entity_poly.type
_entity_poly.pdbx_seq_one_letter_code
_entity_poly.pdbx_strand_id
1 'polypeptide(L)' 'MPDPSKLSTATGQLGPVCSHTGKAMTFAEAIVLDDKYVCWEAYIELTGAEPSTEGREIVNLNLD' A
#
# COMPACT_ATOMS: atom_id res chain seq x y z
N MET A 1 -15.34 -12.32 -9.39
CA MET A 1 -15.88 -11.35 -8.42
C MET A 1 -14.90 -11.29 -7.25
N PRO A 2 -14.45 -10.10 -6.79
CA PRO A 2 -13.54 -10.01 -5.65
C PRO A 2 -14.19 -10.58 -4.39
N ASP A 3 -13.38 -11.13 -3.50
CA ASP A 3 -13.82 -11.76 -2.24
C ASP A 3 -14.44 -10.70 -1.31
N PRO A 4 -15.76 -10.77 -1.00
CA PRO A 4 -16.43 -9.79 -0.16
C PRO A 4 -15.87 -9.72 1.27
N SER A 5 -15.28 -10.82 1.77
CA SER A 5 -14.71 -10.87 3.12
C SER A 5 -13.46 -10.00 3.28
N LYS A 6 -12.83 -9.62 2.15
CA LYS A 6 -11.64 -8.76 2.11
C LYS A 6 -11.97 -7.28 1.84
N LEU A 7 -13.25 -6.93 1.79
CA LEU A 7 -13.73 -5.58 1.49
C LEU A 7 -14.49 -5.01 2.69
N SER A 8 -14.47 -3.69 2.81
CA SER A 8 -15.16 -2.94 3.86
C SER A 8 -15.78 -1.68 3.28
N THR A 9 -16.90 -1.25 3.88
CA THR A 9 -17.55 0.04 3.62
C THR A 9 -17.47 0.97 4.83
N ALA A 10 -16.68 0.61 5.85
CA ALA A 10 -16.60 1.33 7.12
C ALA A 10 -16.05 2.76 6.97
N THR A 11 -15.30 3.04 5.90
CA THR A 11 -14.75 4.36 5.56
C THR A 11 -15.73 5.24 4.78
N GLY A 12 -16.98 4.80 4.58
CA GLY A 12 -17.99 5.51 3.80
C GLY A 12 -17.92 5.28 2.28
N GLN A 13 -16.90 4.56 1.81
CA GLN A 13 -16.73 4.09 0.43
C GLN A 13 -16.30 2.63 0.45
N LEU A 14 -16.48 1.92 -0.68
CA LEU A 14 -15.95 0.56 -0.81
C LEU A 14 -14.42 0.61 -0.85
N GLY A 15 -13.78 -0.13 0.04
CA GLY A 15 -12.33 -0.28 0.05
C GLY A 15 -11.90 -1.62 0.66
N PRO A 16 -10.61 -1.92 0.63
CA PRO A 16 -10.11 -3.20 1.13
C PRO A 16 -9.89 -3.18 2.64
N VAL A 17 -9.83 -4.38 3.20
CA VAL A 17 -9.32 -4.62 4.55
C VAL A 17 -7.83 -4.96 4.45
N CYS A 18 -7.00 -4.35 5.29
CA CYS A 18 -5.59 -4.69 5.37
C CYS A 18 -5.43 -6.17 5.73
N SER A 19 -4.71 -6.91 4.89
CA SER A 19 -4.52 -8.37 5.06
C SER A 19 -3.61 -8.73 6.23
N HIS A 20 -2.88 -7.75 6.79
CA HIS A 20 -1.97 -7.93 7.93
C HIS A 20 -2.59 -7.46 9.25
N THR A 21 -3.16 -6.26 9.28
CA THR A 21 -3.66 -5.63 10.52
C THR A 21 -5.18 -5.69 10.69
N GLY A 22 -5.94 -6.03 9.65
CA GLY A 22 -7.41 -6.02 9.69
C GLY A 22 -8.05 -4.62 9.64
N LYS A 23 -7.25 -3.56 9.49
CA LYS A 23 -7.73 -2.18 9.36
C LYS A 23 -8.55 -2.02 8.07
N ALA A 24 -9.76 -1.45 8.17
CA ALA A 24 -10.52 -1.04 7.01
C ALA A 24 -9.91 0.22 6.38
N MET A 25 -9.78 0.24 5.06
CA MET A 25 -9.14 1.31 4.30
C MET A 25 -9.95 1.65 3.06
N THR A 26 -9.68 2.80 2.47
CA THR A 26 -10.05 3.08 1.07
C THR A 26 -9.05 2.46 0.10
N PHE A 27 -9.43 2.26 -1.17
CA PHE A 27 -8.47 1.81 -2.19
C PHE A 27 -7.33 2.79 -2.43
N ALA A 28 -7.52 4.08 -2.13
CA ALA A 28 -6.48 5.10 -2.26
C ALA A 28 -5.38 4.97 -1.18
N GLU A 29 -5.72 4.43 -0.01
CA GLU A 29 -4.78 4.21 1.10
C GLU A 29 -4.09 2.84 1.03
N ALA A 30 -4.64 1.92 0.25
CA ALA A 30 -4.16 0.54 0.19
C ALA A 30 -2.94 0.40 -0.72
N ILE A 31 -1.92 -0.28 -0.22
CA ILE A 31 -0.73 -0.65 -1.00
C ILE A 31 -0.88 -2.11 -1.42
N VAL A 32 -0.58 -2.40 -2.69
CA VAL A 32 -0.57 -3.78 -3.20
C VAL A 32 0.79 -4.40 -2.93
N LEU A 33 0.81 -5.50 -2.17
CA LEU A 33 2.01 -6.27 -1.85
C LEU A 33 1.72 -7.75 -2.07
N ASP A 34 2.41 -8.37 -3.03
CA ASP A 34 2.34 -9.80 -3.35
C ASP A 34 0.92 -10.36 -3.33
N ASP A 35 0.00 -9.77 -4.11
CA ASP A 35 -1.43 -10.12 -4.23
C ASP A 35 -2.38 -9.64 -3.12
N LYS A 36 -1.87 -8.94 -2.11
CA LYS A 36 -2.64 -8.47 -0.95
C LYS A 36 -2.75 -6.95 -0.92
N TYR A 37 -3.84 -6.47 -0.32
CA TYR A 37 -3.95 -5.07 0.10
C TYR A 37 -3.45 -4.93 1.53
N VAL A 38 -2.49 -4.04 1.76
CA VAL A 38 -1.89 -3.77 3.07
C VAL A 38 -1.93 -2.28 3.38
N CYS A 39 -2.01 -1.94 4.67
CA CYS A 39 -1.89 -0.57 5.14
C CYS A 39 -0.43 -0.13 5.17
N TRP A 40 -0.17 1.18 5.22
CA TRP A 40 1.19 1.72 5.27
C TRP A 40 2.03 1.14 6.42
N GLU A 41 1.42 0.99 7.60
CA GLU A 41 2.10 0.44 8.77
C GLU A 41 2.53 -1.02 8.54
N ALA A 42 1.65 -1.83 7.92
CA ALA A 42 1.96 -3.20 7.54
C ALA A 42 3.00 -3.26 6.41
N TYR A 43 2.96 -2.33 5.46
CA TYR A 43 3.92 -2.27 4.38
C TYR A 43 5.35 -2.04 4.91
N ILE A 44 5.55 -1.10 5.82
CA ILE A 44 6.85 -0.88 6.47
C ILE A 44 7.30 -2.16 7.20
N GLU A 45 6.42 -2.75 8.01
CA GLU A 45 6.77 -3.95 8.80
C GLU A 45 7.17 -5.14 7.92
N LEU A 46 6.45 -5.35 6.81
CA LEU A 46 6.68 -6.47 5.90
C LEU A 46 7.91 -6.28 4.98
N THR A 47 8.20 -5.05 4.58
CA THR A 47 9.25 -4.76 3.59
C THR A 47 10.53 -4.22 4.19
N GLY A 48 10.47 -3.71 5.43
CA GLY A 48 11.55 -2.91 6.02
C GLY A 48 11.76 -1.57 5.32
N ALA A 49 10.81 -1.12 4.49
CA ALA A 49 10.94 0.13 3.76
C ALA A 49 10.99 1.33 4.72
N GLU A 50 11.90 2.25 4.44
CA GLU A 50 12.01 3.54 5.11
C GLU A 50 11.96 4.68 4.09
N PRO A 51 11.46 5.86 4.46
CA PRO A 51 11.51 7.04 3.59
C PRO A 51 12.96 7.36 3.23
N SER A 52 13.27 7.43 1.95
CA SER A 52 14.57 7.91 1.48
C SER A 52 14.50 9.43 1.30
N THR A 53 15.21 10.17 2.15
CA THR A 53 15.39 11.62 2.04
C THR A 53 16.69 12.00 1.33
N GLU A 54 17.53 11.00 1.03
CA GLU A 54 18.79 11.20 0.33
C GLU A 54 18.56 11.37 -1.18
N GLY A 55 19.11 12.45 -1.74
CA GLY A 55 19.13 12.63 -3.18
C GLY A 55 20.04 11.59 -3.83
N ARG A 56 19.53 10.85 -4.81
CA ARG A 56 20.33 9.94 -5.63
C ARG A 56 20.80 10.65 -6.90
N GLU A 57 22.10 10.64 -7.13
CA GLU A 57 22.67 11.14 -8.39
C GLU A 57 22.34 10.16 -9.53
N ILE A 58 21.61 10.63 -10.56
CA ILE A 58 21.24 9.81 -11.70
C ILE A 58 22.35 9.91 -12.75
N VAL A 59 23.29 8.96 -12.72
CA VAL A 59 24.48 8.93 -13.60
C VAL A 59 24.18 8.78 -15.09
N ASN A 60 22.99 8.31 -15.47
CA ASN A 60 22.61 8.04 -16.88
C ASN A 60 21.27 8.68 -17.27
N LEU A 61 20.92 9.83 -16.69
CA LEU A 61 19.72 10.55 -17.12
C LEU A 61 20.02 11.27 -18.44
N ASN A 62 19.58 10.69 -19.55
CA ASN A 62 19.65 11.36 -20.84
C ASN A 62 18.48 12.35 -20.95
N LEU A 63 18.79 13.63 -21.11
CA LEU A 63 17.84 14.75 -21.16
C LEU A 63 17.71 15.38 -22.56
N ASP A 64 18.39 14.80 -23.56
CA ASP A 64 18.34 15.26 -24.95
C ASP A 64 17.07 14.79 -25.69
#